data_AF-A0A0E3PRI0-F1
#
_entry.id   AF-A0A0E3PRI0-F1
#
_cell.length_a   1.000
_cell.length_b   1.000
_cell.length_c   1.000
_cell.angle_alpha   90.00
_cell.angle_beta   90.00
_cell.angle_gamma   90.00
#
_symmetry.space_group_name_H-M   'P 1'
#
loop_
_entity.id
_entity.type
_entity.pdbx_description
1 polymer ?
#
loop_
_entity_poly.entity_id
_entity_poly.type
_entity_poly.pdbx_seq_one_letter_code
_entity_poly.pdbx_strand_id
1 'polypeptide(L)'
;MTIGFTIFVLWGVFKNAKETFNLLLEGVPEYIDIDEVKGSILSVEGVKSAHDIHIWSLEGETDILTAHIVVEDKYLARPDKMRQSIKSKLEKHQIEHSTLELESEGFCSGTECIFELKK
;
A
#
# COMPACT_ATOMS: atom_id res chain seq x y z
N MET A 1 38.21 -23.98 10.26
CA MET A 1 38.21 -22.52 10.02
C MET A 1 37.45 -22.16 8.74
N THR A 2 37.79 -22.76 7.60
CA THR A 2 37.12 -22.52 6.31
C THR A 2 35.63 -22.87 6.31
N ILE A 3 35.24 -24.04 6.85
CA ILE A 3 33.82 -24.45 6.94
C ILE A 3 32.97 -23.43 7.72
N GLY A 4 33.48 -22.95 8.87
CA GLY A 4 32.78 -21.95 9.68
C GLY A 4 32.66 -20.60 8.97
N PHE A 5 33.72 -20.18 8.27
CA PHE A 5 33.68 -18.96 7.44
C PHE A 5 32.68 -19.09 6.28
N THR A 6 32.64 -20.24 5.61
CA THR A 6 31.68 -20.52 4.53
C THR A 6 30.24 -20.47 5.03
N ILE A 7 29.95 -21.06 6.21
CA ILE A 7 28.60 -21.01 6.82
C ILE A 7 28.21 -19.57 7.16
N PHE A 8 29.14 -18.79 7.74
CA PHE A 8 28.89 -17.39 8.09
C PHE A 8 28.58 -16.53 6.85
N VAL A 9 29.38 -16.68 5.78
CA VAL A 9 29.15 -15.96 4.52
C VAL A 9 27.83 -16.39 3.87
N LEU A 10 27.54 -17.70 3.81
CA LEU A 10 26.29 -18.22 3.25
C LEU A 10 25.06 -17.67 3.98
N TRP A 11 25.12 -17.53 5.31
CA TRP A 11 24.02 -16.95 6.07
C TRP A 11 23.80 -15.47 5.71
N GLY A 12 24.89 -14.67 5.64
CA GLY A 12 24.80 -13.27 5.22
C GLY A 12 24.20 -13.13 3.81
N VAL A 13 24.68 -13.94 2.86
CA VAL A 13 24.16 -13.95 1.49
C VAL A 13 22.68 -14.34 1.46
N PHE A 14 22.27 -15.37 2.19
CA PHE A 14 20.88 -15.81 2.21
C PHE A 14 19.94 -14.74 2.78
N LYS A 15 20.35 -14.03 3.85
CA LYS A 15 19.59 -12.92 4.43
C LYS A 15 19.41 -11.78 3.42
N ASN A 16 20.51 -11.32 2.81
CA ASN A 16 20.49 -10.22 1.84
C ASN A 16 19.73 -10.60 0.55
N ALA A 17 19.87 -11.85 0.10
CA ALA A 17 19.16 -12.35 -1.06
C ALA A 17 17.65 -12.37 -0.80
N LYS A 18 17.19 -12.81 0.38
CA LYS A 18 15.76 -12.78 0.75
C LYS A 18 15.18 -11.37 0.70
N GLU A 19 15.92 -10.40 1.23
CA GLU A 19 15.52 -8.98 1.21
C GLU A 19 15.44 -8.43 -0.23
N THR A 20 16.43 -8.78 -1.06
CA THR A 20 16.42 -8.45 -2.49
C THR A 20 15.24 -9.11 -3.22
N PHE A 21 14.92 -10.37 -2.90
CA PHE A 21 13.77 -11.07 -3.47
C PHE A 21 12.44 -10.43 -3.04
N ASN A 22 12.32 -9.96 -1.79
CA ASN A 22 11.13 -9.23 -1.35
C ASN A 22 10.94 -7.92 -2.13
N LEU A 23 12.03 -7.17 -2.37
CA LEU A 23 11.99 -5.96 -3.21
C LEU A 23 11.60 -6.29 -4.67
N LEU A 24 12.18 -7.34 -5.25
CA LEU A 24 11.88 -7.77 -6.63
C LEU A 24 10.45 -8.32 -6.79
N LEU A 25 9.85 -8.82 -5.72
CA LEU A 25 8.47 -9.32 -5.70
C LEU A 25 7.46 -8.22 -5.37
N GLU A 26 7.88 -6.95 -5.30
CA GLU A 26 7.04 -5.82 -4.89
C GLU A 26 6.36 -6.06 -3.52
N GLY A 27 7.06 -6.77 -2.64
CA GLY A 27 6.56 -7.10 -1.32
C GLY A 27 6.42 -5.85 -0.45
N VAL A 28 5.34 -5.80 0.34
CA VAL A 28 5.08 -4.72 1.29
C VAL A 28 6.27 -4.62 2.27
N PRO A 29 6.83 -3.41 2.48
CA PRO A 29 7.96 -3.22 3.41
C PRO A 29 7.59 -3.69 4.82
N GLU A 30 8.50 -4.41 5.49
CA GLU A 30 8.21 -5.07 6.78
C GLU A 30 7.79 -4.09 7.90
N TYR A 31 8.08 -2.80 7.76
CA TYR A 31 7.76 -1.76 8.73
C TYR A 31 6.41 -1.05 8.50
N ILE A 32 5.70 -1.34 7.39
CA ILE A 32 4.41 -0.73 7.08
C ILE A 32 3.26 -1.63 7.54
N ASP A 33 2.40 -1.07 8.38
CA ASP A 33 1.13 -1.70 8.74
C ASP A 33 0.03 -1.28 7.73
N ILE A 34 -0.37 -2.23 6.88
CA ILE A 34 -1.40 -2.02 5.86
C ILE A 34 -2.73 -1.63 6.50
N ASP A 35 -3.08 -2.19 7.66
CA ASP A 35 -4.34 -1.89 8.34
C ASP A 35 -4.34 -0.46 8.89
N GLU A 36 -3.20 0.03 9.36
CA GLU A 36 -3.04 1.43 9.81
C GLU A 36 -3.17 2.41 8.63
N VAL A 37 -2.51 2.12 7.50
CA VAL A 37 -2.62 2.90 6.26
C VAL A 37 -4.06 2.91 5.76
N LYS A 38 -4.71 1.73 5.71
CA LYS A 38 -6.11 1.58 5.33
C LYS A 38 -7.02 2.38 6.26
N GLY A 39 -6.84 2.29 7.57
CA GLY A 39 -7.59 3.07 8.55
C GLY A 39 -7.43 4.58 8.35
N SER A 40 -6.23 5.03 7.98
CA SER A 40 -5.95 6.44 7.68
C SER A 40 -6.69 6.92 6.44
N ILE A 41 -6.76 6.10 5.38
CA ILE A 41 -7.54 6.40 4.17
C ILE A 41 -9.04 6.45 4.50
N LEU A 42 -9.55 5.47 5.23
CA LEU A 42 -10.96 5.40 5.66
C LEU A 42 -11.37 6.58 6.57
N SER A 43 -10.41 7.24 7.22
CA SER A 43 -10.68 8.42 8.05
C SER A 43 -11.04 9.69 7.24
N VAL A 44 -10.84 9.67 5.92
CA VAL A 44 -11.16 10.81 5.05
C VAL A 44 -12.66 10.84 4.77
N GLU A 45 -13.27 12.01 4.95
CA GLU A 45 -14.70 12.21 4.72
C GLU A 45 -15.10 11.81 3.29
N GLY A 46 -16.12 10.96 3.18
CA GLY A 46 -16.64 10.49 1.90
C GLY A 46 -16.00 9.21 1.36
N VAL A 47 -14.96 8.69 2.01
CA VAL A 47 -14.41 7.37 1.72
C VAL A 47 -15.29 6.30 2.39
N LYS A 48 -15.65 5.27 1.63
CA LYS A 48 -16.47 4.14 2.09
C LYS A 48 -15.65 2.87 2.27
N SER A 49 -14.74 2.62 1.34
CA SER A 49 -13.87 1.44 1.37
C SER A 49 -12.55 1.75 0.65
N ALA A 50 -11.52 1.00 1.01
CA ALA A 50 -10.25 0.96 0.32
C ALA A 50 -9.84 -0.51 0.15
N HIS A 51 -9.51 -0.90 -1.07
CA HIS A 51 -9.13 -2.26 -1.43
C HIS A 51 -8.04 -2.25 -2.50
N ASP A 52 -7.54 -3.44 -2.85
CA ASP A 52 -6.43 -3.62 -3.79
C ASP A 52 -5.21 -2.75 -3.45
N ILE A 53 -4.94 -2.63 -2.14
CA ILE A 53 -3.89 -1.77 -1.62
C ILE A 53 -2.57 -2.51 -1.80
N HIS A 54 -1.74 -1.98 -2.69
CA HIS A 54 -0.39 -2.45 -2.91
C HIS A 54 0.58 -1.36 -2.49
N ILE A 55 1.59 -1.75 -1.71
CA ILE A 55 2.63 -0.86 -1.22
C ILE A 55 3.95 -1.52 -1.53
N TRP A 56 4.87 -0.78 -2.13
CA TRP A 56 6.22 -1.26 -2.41
C TRP A 56 7.21 -0.13 -2.18
N SER A 57 8.47 -0.48 -1.91
CA SER A 57 9.53 0.50 -1.71
C SER A 57 10.40 0.62 -2.95
N LEU A 58 10.68 1.86 -3.36
CA LEU A 58 11.70 2.18 -4.35
C LEU A 58 13.01 2.41 -3.60
N GLU A 59 13.98 1.52 -3.83
CA GLU A 59 15.35 1.61 -3.28
C GLU A 59 15.44 1.60 -1.73
N GLY A 60 14.35 1.28 -1.03
CA GLY A 60 14.31 1.21 0.43
C GLY A 60 14.20 2.55 1.15
N GLU A 61 14.07 3.66 0.40
CA GLU A 61 13.97 5.02 0.96
C GLU A 61 12.60 5.66 0.69
N THR A 62 11.97 5.36 -0.46
CA THR A 62 10.70 5.96 -0.85
C THR A 62 9.63 4.90 -1.04
N ASP A 63 8.56 4.97 -0.24
CA ASP A 63 7.43 4.05 -0.38
C ASP A 63 6.37 4.58 -1.34
N ILE A 64 5.88 3.69 -2.19
CA ILE A 64 4.90 3.95 -3.22
C ILE A 64 3.65 3.11 -2.94
N LEU A 65 2.47 3.69 -3.16
CA LEU A 65 1.19 3.03 -2.95
C LEU A 65 0.29 3.09 -4.20
N THR A 66 -0.35 1.97 -4.55
CA THR A 66 -1.54 1.96 -5.40
C THR A 66 -2.73 1.43 -4.62
N ALA A 67 -3.90 2.06 -4.78
CA ALA A 67 -5.12 1.58 -4.13
C ALA A 67 -6.38 2.01 -4.87
N HIS A 68 -7.42 1.18 -4.73
CA HIS A 68 -8.79 1.48 -5.18
C HIS A 68 -9.61 1.99 -3.99
N ILE A 69 -10.15 3.20 -4.12
CA ILE A 69 -10.89 3.89 -3.07
C ILE A 69 -12.33 4.06 -3.53
N VAL A 70 -13.25 3.40 -2.83
CA VAL A 70 -14.68 3.57 -3.04
C VAL A 70 -15.14 4.80 -2.26
N VAL A 71 -15.81 5.71 -2.94
CA VAL A 71 -16.22 7.02 -2.39
C VAL A 71 -17.69 7.30 -2.70
N GLU A 72 -18.32 8.19 -1.93
CA GLU A 72 -19.68 8.63 -2.25
C GLU A 72 -19.71 9.39 -3.58
N ASP A 73 -20.73 9.13 -4.40
CA ASP A 73 -20.89 9.70 -5.75
C ASP A 73 -20.74 11.23 -5.79
N LYS A 74 -21.15 11.93 -4.72
CA LYS A 74 -21.03 13.39 -4.61
C LYS A 74 -19.58 13.90 -4.68
N TYR A 75 -18.59 13.08 -4.28
CA TYR A 75 -17.17 13.45 -4.34
C TYR A 75 -16.53 13.13 -5.70
N LEU A 76 -17.13 12.25 -6.50
CA LEU A 76 -16.62 11.93 -7.85
C LEU A 76 -16.72 13.11 -8.81
N ALA A 77 -17.66 14.05 -8.59
CA ALA A 77 -17.78 15.26 -9.39
C ALA A 77 -16.58 16.21 -9.26
N ARG A 78 -15.86 16.17 -8.13
CA ARG A 78 -14.66 17.00 -7.86
C ARG A 78 -13.64 16.21 -7.02
N PRO A 79 -12.96 15.23 -7.62
CA PRO A 79 -12.15 14.25 -6.90
C PRO A 79 -10.84 14.82 -6.34
N ASP A 80 -10.36 15.94 -6.87
CA ASP A 80 -9.02 16.47 -6.58
C ASP A 80 -8.82 16.79 -5.09
N LYS A 81 -9.82 17.39 -4.44
CA LYS A 81 -9.75 17.73 -3.00
C LYS A 81 -9.67 16.49 -2.12
N MET A 82 -10.44 15.47 -2.47
CA MET A 82 -10.43 14.20 -1.75
C MET A 82 -9.10 13.47 -1.96
N ARG A 83 -8.62 13.39 -3.21
CA ARG A 83 -7.29 12.84 -3.51
C ARG A 83 -6.18 13.54 -2.72
N GLN A 84 -6.21 14.86 -2.66
CA GLN A 84 -5.23 15.63 -1.88
C GLN A 84 -5.33 15.35 -0.38
N SER A 85 -6.56 15.21 0.14
CA SER A 85 -6.79 14.87 1.55
C SER A 85 -6.27 13.48 1.91
N ILE A 86 -6.47 12.49 1.02
CA ILE A 86 -5.92 11.14 1.20
C ILE A 86 -4.39 11.18 1.10
N LYS A 87 -3.82 11.85 0.10
CA LYS A 87 -2.37 11.99 -0.07
C LYS A 87 -1.69 12.58 1.17
N SER A 88 -2.24 13.65 1.74
CA SER A 88 -1.70 14.27 2.95
C SER A 88 -1.75 13.35 4.19
N LYS A 89 -2.66 12.37 4.23
CA LYS A 89 -2.68 11.32 5.26
C LYS A 89 -1.58 10.28 5.02
N LEU A 90 -1.36 9.89 3.77
CA LEU A 90 -0.34 8.92 3.38
C LEU A 90 1.10 9.44 3.58
N GLU A 91 1.32 10.74 3.45
CA GLU A 91 2.63 11.36 3.76
C GLU A 91 3.11 11.07 5.20
N LYS A 92 2.17 10.90 6.15
CA LYS A 92 2.51 10.55 7.54
C LYS A 92 3.03 9.12 7.70
N HIS A 93 2.76 8.27 6.72
CA HIS A 93 3.19 6.88 6.64
C HIS A 93 4.44 6.71 5.76
N GLN A 94 5.16 7.81 5.46
CA GLN A 94 6.35 7.81 4.59
C GLN A 94 6.06 7.39 3.13
N ILE A 95 4.78 7.44 2.72
CA ILE A 95 4.37 7.16 1.34
C ILE A 95 4.42 8.49 0.56
N GLU A 96 5.47 8.70 -0.23
CA GLU A 96 5.67 9.94 -0.99
C GLU A 96 4.87 9.95 -2.30
N HIS A 97 4.71 8.77 -2.92
CA HIS A 97 4.01 8.62 -4.18
C HIS A 97 2.81 7.68 -4.03
N SER A 98 1.62 8.17 -4.38
CA SER A 98 0.42 7.34 -4.37
C SER A 98 -0.43 7.52 -5.63
N THR A 99 -0.82 6.40 -6.23
CA THR A 99 -1.79 6.33 -7.33
C THR A 99 -3.10 5.79 -6.76
N LEU A 100 -4.11 6.65 -6.69
CA LEU A 100 -5.40 6.32 -6.11
C LEU A 100 -6.44 6.23 -7.22
N GLU A 101 -7.05 5.08 -7.45
CA GLU A 101 -8.22 4.96 -8.32
C GLU A 101 -9.48 5.25 -7.50
N LEU A 102 -10.37 6.13 -7.99
CA LEU A 102 -11.60 6.46 -7.28
C LEU A 102 -12.78 5.77 -7.96
N GLU A 103 -13.57 5.05 -7.18
CA GLU A 103 -14.69 4.25 -7.64
C GLU A 103 -16.00 4.70 -6.95
N SER A 104 -17.13 4.55 -7.66
CA SER A 104 -18.46 4.83 -7.11
C SER A 104 -19.01 3.65 -6.31
N GLU A 105 -20.00 3.90 -5.46
CA GLU A 105 -20.73 2.81 -4.81
C GLU A 105 -21.39 1.91 -5.87
N GLY A 106 -21.00 0.63 -5.94
CA GLY A 106 -21.59 -0.37 -6.84
C GLY A 106 -20.94 -0.51 -8.23
N PHE A 107 -19.92 0.29 -8.55
CA PHE A 107 -19.07 0.04 -9.73
C PHE A 107 -17.64 -0.18 -9.26
N CYS A 108 -17.13 -1.39 -9.47
CA CYS A 108 -15.79 -1.77 -9.06
C CYS A 108 -15.15 -2.49 -10.27
N SER A 109 -13.99 -2.00 -10.70
CA SER A 109 -13.33 -2.43 -11.94
C SER A 109 -12.51 -3.73 -11.74
N GLY A 110 -12.33 -4.16 -10.50
CA GLY A 110 -11.53 -5.31 -10.09
C GLY A 110 -12.23 -6.67 -10.20
N THR A 111 -11.43 -7.74 -10.15
CA THR A 111 -11.90 -9.14 -10.27
C THR A 111 -12.50 -9.68 -8.96
N GLU A 112 -12.18 -9.08 -7.81
CA GLU A 112 -12.75 -9.41 -6.51
C GLU A 112 -13.04 -8.14 -5.70
N CYS A 113 -14.31 -7.74 -5.65
CA CYS A 113 -14.76 -6.63 -4.82
C CYS A 113 -15.39 -7.21 -3.55
N ILE A 114 -14.56 -7.49 -2.55
CA ILE A 114 -15.06 -7.89 -1.22
C ILE A 114 -15.58 -6.62 -0.55
N PHE A 115 -16.82 -6.26 -0.88
CA PHE A 115 -17.63 -5.39 -0.04
C PHE A 115 -17.90 -6.16 1.25
N GLU A 116 -17.00 -6.05 2.24
CA GLU A 116 -17.37 -6.40 3.61
C GLU A 116 -18.41 -5.37 4.08
N LEU A 117 -19.65 -5.60 3.65
CA LEU A 117 -20.84 -5.03 4.27
C LEU A 117 -20.89 -5.59 5.69
N LYS A 118 -20.16 -4.95 6.61
CA LYS A 118 -20.45 -5.04 8.03
C LYS A 118 -21.84 -4.44 8.22
N LYS A 119 -22.82 -5.33 8.20
CA LYS A 119 -24.19 -5.10 8.63
C LYS A 119 -24.23 -4.70 10.11
#